data_AF-A0A5E4IHB9-F1
#
_entry.id   AF-A0A5E4IHB9-F1
#
_cell.length_a   1.000
_cell.length_b   1.000
_cell.length_c   1.000
_cell.angle_alpha   90.00
_cell.angle_beta   90.00
_cell.angle_gamma   90.00
#
_symmetry.space_group_name_H-M   'P 1'
#
loop_
_entity.id
_entity.type
_entity.pdbx_description
1 polymer ?
#
loop_
_entity_poly.entity_id
_entity_poly.type
_entity_poly.pdbx_seq_one_letter_code
_entity_poly.pdbx_strand_id
1 'polypeptide(L)'
;MFSKTIQAVRKREALAEDVDWDLYKWIEGHPGLSIYELAKSIGWSHGKVYSSIKRLEQDGLVKIDKVIRNGRSASIVTYREWQEFFTKEELDEMRQPGYFDEIKTILEKAKSDTGSQPLGR
;
A
#
# COMPACT_ATOMS: atom_id res chain seq x y z
N MET A 1 -23.28 22.13 6.68
CA MET A 1 -23.59 20.73 7.05
C MET A 1 -23.63 19.92 5.77
N PHE A 2 -22.73 18.94 5.58
CA PHE A 2 -22.79 18.05 4.40
C PHE A 2 -23.99 17.10 4.52
N SER A 3 -24.67 16.83 3.41
CA SER A 3 -25.78 15.86 3.34
C SER A 3 -25.36 14.49 3.88
N LYS A 4 -26.28 13.77 4.53
CA LYS A 4 -26.06 12.42 5.07
C LYS A 4 -25.46 11.46 4.02
N THR A 5 -25.82 11.63 2.74
CA THR A 5 -25.29 10.86 1.62
C THR A 5 -23.79 11.08 1.43
N ILE A 6 -23.33 12.34 1.45
CA ILE A 6 -21.90 12.67 1.30
C ILE A 6 -21.09 12.11 2.48
N GLN A 7 -21.64 12.17 3.69
CA GLN A 7 -20.98 11.59 4.87
C GLN A 7 -20.86 10.07 4.76
N ALA A 8 -21.91 9.38 4.25
CA ALA A 8 -21.88 7.94 4.04
C ALA A 8 -20.87 7.52 2.95
N VAL A 9 -20.76 8.30 1.86
CA VAL A 9 -19.76 8.07 0.80
C VAL A 9 -18.34 8.20 1.36
N ARG A 10 -18.03 9.31 2.05
CA ARG A 10 -16.70 9.52 2.64
C ARG A 10 -16.31 8.44 3.64
N LYS A 11 -17.25 8.02 4.50
CA LYS A 11 -16.99 6.93 5.45
C LYS A 11 -16.70 5.62 4.73
N ARG A 12 -17.39 5.36 3.62
CA ARG A 12 -17.14 4.18 2.79
C ARG A 12 -15.80 4.24 2.07
N GLU A 13 -15.39 5.43 1.60
CA GLU A 13 -14.07 5.65 0.99
C GLU A 13 -12.95 5.41 2.00
N ALA A 14 -13.01 6.03 3.18
CA ALA A 14 -12.01 5.80 4.23
C ALA A 14 -11.91 4.32 4.63
N LEU A 15 -13.04 3.64 4.81
CA LEU A 15 -13.05 2.19 5.10
C LEU A 15 -12.51 1.36 3.92
N ALA A 16 -12.70 1.83 2.68
CA ALA A 16 -12.14 1.14 1.51
C ALA A 16 -10.62 1.32 1.45
N GLU A 17 -10.12 2.52 1.75
CA GLU A 17 -8.68 2.79 1.88
C GLU A 17 -8.04 1.92 2.96
N ASP A 18 -8.65 1.81 4.14
CA ASP A 18 -8.18 0.92 5.21
C ASP A 18 -8.12 -0.55 4.75
N VAL A 19 -9.19 -1.01 4.09
CA VAL A 19 -9.28 -2.38 3.56
C VAL A 19 -8.24 -2.64 2.47
N ASP A 20 -8.00 -1.66 1.60
CA ASP A 20 -7.04 -1.79 0.50
C ASP A 20 -5.60 -1.78 1.05
N TRP A 21 -5.34 -0.95 2.05
CA TRP A 21 -4.07 -0.91 2.75
C TRP A 21 -3.75 -2.23 3.46
N ASP A 22 -4.72 -2.79 4.19
CA ASP A 22 -4.58 -4.09 4.85
C ASP A 22 -4.23 -5.20 3.84
N LEU A 23 -4.90 -5.21 2.68
CA LEU A 23 -4.60 -6.20 1.64
C LEU A 23 -3.24 -5.96 1.00
N TYR A 24 -2.87 -4.70 0.74
CA TYR A 24 -1.56 -4.35 0.20
C TYR A 24 -0.44 -4.84 1.11
N LYS A 25 -0.50 -4.54 2.42
CA LYS A 25 0.47 -5.02 3.41
C LYS A 25 0.52 -6.54 3.50
N TRP A 26 -0.62 -7.22 3.34
CA TRP A 26 -0.65 -8.67 3.29
C TRP A 26 0.06 -9.24 2.05
N ILE A 27 -0.17 -8.64 0.87
CA ILE A 27 0.47 -9.02 -0.39
C ILE A 27 1.99 -8.76 -0.34
N GLU A 28 2.42 -7.66 0.27
CA GLU A 28 3.84 -7.35 0.48
C GLU A 28 4.56 -8.47 1.26
N GLY A 29 3.92 -9.00 2.31
CA GLY A 29 4.46 -10.14 3.07
C GLY A 29 4.30 -11.50 2.38
N HIS A 30 3.40 -11.63 1.40
CA HIS A 30 3.06 -12.89 0.74
C HIS A 30 2.86 -12.73 -0.78
N PRO A 31 3.89 -12.31 -1.53
CA PRO A 31 3.76 -12.05 -2.96
C PRO A 31 3.56 -13.34 -3.75
N GLY A 32 2.89 -13.22 -4.89
CA GLY A 32 2.72 -14.31 -5.85
C GLY A 32 1.57 -15.27 -5.53
N LEU A 33 0.66 -14.90 -4.64
CA LEU A 33 -0.58 -15.63 -4.42
C LEU A 33 -1.64 -15.24 -5.47
N SER A 34 -2.45 -16.21 -5.88
CA SER A 34 -3.65 -15.93 -6.67
C SER A 34 -4.73 -15.25 -5.81
N ILE A 35 -5.72 -14.62 -6.44
CA ILE A 35 -6.85 -13.98 -5.73
C ILE A 35 -7.57 -14.98 -4.79
N TYR A 36 -7.68 -16.24 -5.21
CA TYR A 36 -8.28 -17.29 -4.40
C TYR A 36 -7.43 -17.64 -3.17
N GLU A 37 -6.11 -17.79 -3.35
CA GLU A 37 -5.18 -18.06 -2.26
C GLU A 37 -5.10 -16.87 -1.29
N LEU A 38 -5.12 -15.64 -1.80
CA LEU A 38 -5.21 -14.42 -1.00
C LEU A 38 -6.47 -14.41 -0.14
N ALA A 39 -7.65 -14.61 -0.75
CA ALA A 39 -8.92 -14.69 -0.02
C ALA A 39 -8.88 -15.72 1.10
N LYS A 40 -8.31 -16.90 0.85
CA LYS A 40 -8.16 -17.95 1.85
C LYS A 40 -7.18 -17.58 2.96
N SER A 41 -6.04 -16.98 2.62
CA SER A 41 -4.99 -16.64 3.59
C SER A 41 -5.39 -15.52 4.55
N ILE A 42 -6.08 -14.48 4.05
CA ILE A 42 -6.53 -13.34 4.87
C ILE A 42 -7.94 -13.55 5.48
N GLY A 43 -8.63 -14.63 5.08
CA GLY A 43 -9.98 -14.94 5.57
C GLY A 43 -11.08 -14.01 5.04
N TRP A 44 -10.87 -13.40 3.86
CA TRP A 44 -11.85 -12.50 3.24
C TRP A 44 -12.63 -13.18 2.12
N SER A 45 -13.79 -12.63 1.78
CA SER A 45 -14.54 -13.11 0.62
C SER A 45 -13.77 -12.82 -0.68
N HIS A 46 -13.93 -13.70 -1.67
CA HIS A 46 -13.30 -13.52 -2.98
C HIS A 46 -13.65 -12.18 -3.62
N GLY A 47 -14.92 -11.74 -3.51
CA GLY A 47 -15.36 -10.44 -4.03
C GLY A 47 -14.68 -9.25 -3.34
N LYS A 48 -14.48 -9.31 -2.01
CA LYS A 48 -13.77 -8.25 -1.27
C LYS A 48 -12.32 -8.13 -1.75
N VAL A 49 -11.61 -9.26 -1.85
CA VAL A 49 -10.23 -9.29 -2.34
C VAL A 49 -10.16 -8.83 -3.80
N TYR A 50 -11.02 -9.35 -4.68
CA TYR A 50 -11.04 -8.97 -6.09
C TYR A 50 -11.25 -7.47 -6.29
N SER A 51 -12.24 -6.88 -5.61
CA SER A 51 -12.52 -5.44 -5.72
C SER A 51 -11.37 -4.58 -5.18
N SER A 52 -10.72 -5.02 -4.10
CA SER A 52 -9.57 -4.34 -3.51
C SER A 52 -8.35 -4.41 -4.43
N ILE A 53 -8.01 -5.59 -4.96
CA ILE A 53 -6.94 -5.77 -5.95
C ILE A 53 -7.18 -4.88 -7.17
N LYS A 54 -8.42 -4.76 -7.65
CA LYS A 54 -8.72 -3.90 -8.81
C LYS A 54 -8.41 -2.43 -8.54
N ARG A 55 -8.68 -1.92 -7.34
CA ARG A 55 -8.32 -0.54 -6.96
C ARG A 55 -6.82 -0.38 -6.79
N LEU A 56 -6.17 -1.28 -6.04
CA LEU A 56 -4.72 -1.30 -5.88
C LEU A 56 -3.96 -1.43 -7.21
N GLU A 57 -4.48 -2.20 -8.16
CA GLU A 57 -3.93 -2.34 -9.51
C GLU A 57 -4.08 -1.05 -10.32
N GLN A 58 -5.24 -0.38 -10.20
CA GLN A 58 -5.48 0.93 -10.82
C GLN A 58 -4.55 2.00 -10.25
N ASP A 59 -4.27 1.96 -8.96
CA ASP A 59 -3.35 2.86 -8.27
C ASP A 59 -1.87 2.50 -8.49
N GLY A 60 -1.60 1.40 -9.23
CA GLY A 60 -0.25 0.94 -9.55
C GLY A 60 0.50 0.29 -8.39
N LEU A 61 -0.15 0.08 -7.24
CA LEU A 61 0.48 -0.49 -6.03
C LEU A 61 0.70 -2.00 -6.13
N VAL A 62 -0.13 -2.69 -6.91
CA VAL A 62 0.02 -4.13 -7.20
C VAL A 62 0.02 -4.40 -8.70
N LYS A 63 0.55 -5.56 -9.09
CA LYS A 63 0.55 -6.06 -10.46
C LYS A 63 0.07 -7.51 -10.50
N ILE A 64 -0.60 -7.86 -11.60
CA ILE A 64 -1.09 -9.22 -11.87
C ILE A 64 -0.24 -9.85 -12.97
N ASP A 65 0.49 -10.90 -12.62
CA ASP A 65 1.33 -11.64 -13.55
C ASP A 65 0.68 -12.96 -13.94
N LYS A 66 0.86 -13.36 -15.20
CA LYS A 66 0.49 -14.70 -15.68
C LYS A 66 1.68 -15.64 -15.56
N VAL A 67 1.53 -16.70 -14.79
CA VAL A 67 2.54 -17.74 -14.59
C VAL A 67 2.00 -19.11 -15.01
N ILE A 68 2.89 -20.05 -15.29
CA ILE A 68 2.51 -21.46 -15.48
C ILE A 68 2.74 -22.20 -14.15
N ARG A 69 1.66 -22.75 -13.59
CA ARG A 69 1.69 -23.64 -12.42
C ARG A 69 1.08 -24.98 -12.81
N ASN A 70 1.80 -26.07 -12.59
CA ASN A 70 1.35 -27.44 -12.90
C ASN A 70 0.83 -27.59 -14.34
N GLY A 71 1.52 -26.98 -15.31
CA GLY A 71 1.14 -27.02 -16.72
C GLY A 71 -0.11 -26.20 -17.09
N ARG A 72 -0.66 -25.41 -16.16
CA ARG A 72 -1.82 -24.53 -16.38
C ARG A 72 -1.43 -23.08 -16.16
N SER A 73 -2.02 -22.17 -16.95
CA SER A 73 -1.88 -20.74 -16.71
C SER A 73 -2.64 -20.33 -15.44
N ALA A 74 -1.99 -19.52 -14.61
CA ALA A 74 -2.55 -18.97 -13.39
C ALA A 74 -2.18 -17.48 -13.30
N SER A 75 -3.10 -16.67 -12.78
CA SER A 75 -2.83 -15.27 -12.46
C SER A 75 -2.43 -15.16 -10.99
N ILE A 76 -1.27 -14.56 -10.74
CA ILE A 76 -0.76 -14.28 -9.40
C ILE A 76 -0.68 -12.78 -9.19
N VAL A 77 -0.78 -12.37 -7.94
CA VAL A 77 -0.76 -10.96 -7.53
C VAL A 77 0.53 -10.72 -6.76
N THR A 78 1.23 -9.65 -7.10
CA THR A 78 2.44 -9.19 -6.41
C THR A 78 2.33 -7.68 -6.22
N TYR A 79 3.10 -7.14 -5.27
CA TYR A 79 3.22 -5.70 -5.07
C TYR A 79 4.25 -5.10 -6.02
N ARG A 80 4.24 -3.77 -6.16
CA ARG A 80 5.34 -3.01 -6.73
C ARG A 80 6.25 -2.50 -5.62
N GLU A 81 7.54 -2.72 -5.79
CA GLU A 81 8.57 -2.06 -4.99
C GLU A 81 8.55 -0.55 -5.28
N TRP A 82 8.84 0.29 -4.28
CA TRP A 82 8.79 1.74 -4.45
C TRP A 82 9.75 2.24 -5.55
N GLN A 83 10.86 1.53 -5.76
CA GLN A 83 11.84 1.82 -6.81
C GLN A 83 11.24 1.67 -8.21
N GLU A 84 10.21 0.84 -8.39
CA GLU A 84 9.55 0.64 -9.69
C GLU A 84 8.71 1.85 -10.14
N PHE A 85 8.54 2.87 -9.28
CA PHE A 85 7.84 4.11 -9.61
C PHE A 85 8.76 5.20 -10.17
N PHE A 86 10.07 5.01 -10.09
CA PHE A 86 11.06 6.01 -10.49
C PHE A 86 11.88 5.52 -11.67
N THR A 87 12.31 6.46 -12.51
CA THR A 87 13.33 6.22 -13.53
C THR A 87 14.67 5.91 -12.89
N LYS A 88 15.59 5.33 -13.68
CA LYS A 88 16.94 5.06 -13.19
C LYS A 88 17.66 6.35 -12.80
N GLU A 89 17.47 7.40 -13.59
CA GLU A 89 18.04 8.72 -13.37
C GLU A 89 17.56 9.32 -12.05
N GLU A 90 16.25 9.28 -11.77
CA GLU A 90 15.68 9.72 -10.49
C GLU A 90 16.22 8.90 -9.32
N LEU A 91 16.33 7.57 -9.46
CA LEU A 91 16.92 6.71 -8.42
C LEU A 91 18.40 7.01 -8.16
N ASP A 92 19.15 7.36 -9.20
CA ASP A 92 20.57 7.72 -9.08
C ASP A 92 20.74 9.11 -8.43
N GLU A 93 19.85 10.06 -8.71
CA GLU A 93 19.77 11.34 -7.99
C GLU A 93 19.48 11.13 -6.50
N MET A 94 18.52 10.26 -6.16
CA MET A 94 18.18 9.92 -4.77
C MET A 94 19.33 9.28 -3.99
N ARG A 95 20.31 8.68 -4.68
CA ARG A 95 21.51 8.09 -4.07
C ARG A 95 22.62 9.10 -3.79
N GLN A 96 22.51 10.31 -4.34
CA GLN A 96 23.54 11.33 -4.14
C GLN A 96 23.60 11.75 -2.67
N PRO A 97 24.80 11.94 -2.11
CA PRO A 97 24.94 12.50 -0.77
C PRO A 97 24.23 13.85 -0.68
N GLY A 98 23.45 14.03 0.37
CA GLY A 98 22.72 15.27 0.62
C GLY A 98 21.29 15.33 0.08
N TYR A 99 20.88 14.41 -0.80
CA TYR A 99 19.54 14.40 -1.39
C TYR A 99 18.42 14.37 -0.33
N PHE A 100 18.63 13.65 0.77
CA PHE A 100 17.66 13.51 1.86
C PHE A 100 17.96 14.39 3.09
N ASP A 101 18.87 15.35 3.02
CA ASP A 101 19.30 16.15 4.18
C ASP A 101 18.16 17.01 4.76
N GLU A 102 17.30 17.54 3.90
CA GLU A 102 16.11 18.29 4.32
C GLU A 102 15.14 17.40 5.10
N ILE A 103 14.88 16.19 4.61
CA ILE A 103 14.02 15.21 5.27
C ILE A 103 14.62 14.80 6.61
N LYS A 104 15.93 14.54 6.65
CA LYS A 104 16.64 14.19 7.89
C LYS A 104 16.48 15.29 8.94
N THR A 105 16.64 16.55 8.53
CA THR A 105 16.45 17.73 9.40
C THR A 105 15.01 17.81 9.95
N ILE A 106 14.00 17.55 9.11
CA ILE A 106 12.60 17.53 9.53
C ILE A 106 12.34 16.39 10.53
N LEU A 107 12.86 15.19 10.26
CA LEU A 107 12.70 14.04 11.14
C LEU A 107 13.41 14.23 12.50
N GLU A 108 14.57 14.88 12.52
CA GLU A 108 15.28 15.22 13.75
C GLU A 108 14.50 16.24 14.58
N LYS A 109 13.93 17.28 13.96
CA LYS A 109 13.04 18.25 14.63
C LYS A 109 11.77 17.61 15.18
N ALA A 110 11.13 16.72 14.41
CA ALA A 110 9.94 16.01 14.87
C ALA A 110 10.23 15.11 16.10
N LYS A 111 11.41 14.48 16.14
CA LYS A 111 11.85 13.68 17.30
C LYS A 111 12.13 14.55 18.53
N SER A 112 12.71 15.74 18.36
CA SER A 112 12.95 16.65 19.50
C SER A 112 11.66 17.23 20.09
N ASP A 113 10.66 17.50 19.25
CA ASP A 113 9.38 18.07 19.70
C ASP A 113 8.52 17.05 20.48
N THR A 114 8.66 15.76 20.17
CA THR A 114 7.95 14.67 20.88
C THR A 114 8.56 14.39 22.28
N GLY A 115 9.76 14.92 22.57
CA GLY A 115 10.48 14.72 23.83
C GLY A 115 10.17 15.72 24.96
N SER A 116 9.29 16.71 24.73
CA SER A 116 9.00 17.78 25.71
C SER A 116 7.50 17.96 25.97
N GLN A 117 6.86 16.94 26.54
CA GLN A 117 5.63 17.14 27.29
C GLN A 117 5.81 16.54 28.69
N PRO A 118 6.18 17.34 29.71
CA PRO A 118 6.02 16.90 31.08
C PRO A 118 4.51 16.76 31.31
N LEU A 119 4.08 15.59 31.73
CA LEU A 119 2.75 15.38 32.28
C LEU A 119 2.61 16.28 33.50
N GLY A 120 1.97 17.43 33.30
CA GLY A 120 1.56 18.35 34.34
C GLY A 120 0.59 17.64 35.27
N ARG A 121 0.89 17.76 36.58
CA ARG A 121 0.19 17.16 37.71
C ARG A 121 -1.31 17.43 37.74
#